data_AF-A0A3S5BAT8-F1
#
_entry.id   AF-A0A3S5BAT8-F1
#
_cell.length_a   1.000
_cell.length_b   1.000
_cell.length_c   1.000
_cell.angle_alpha   90.00
_cell.angle_beta   90.00
_cell.angle_gamma   90.00
#
_symmetry.space_group_name_H-M   'P 1'
#
loop_
_entity.id
_entity.type
_entity.pdbx_description
1 polymer ?
#
loop_
_entity_poly.entity_id
_entity_poly.type
_entity_poly.pdbx_seq_one_letter_code
_entity_poly.pdbx_strand_id
1 'polypeptide(L)'
;MGQNCALTCAEIYQTPFYNLHIDEATLHELRHTGEFCELSLKRDEDEHSLEMQLPYLAKVMEQYQDKFRIVPILVGSLNPEREAVYGKIFARYLADPENLFIISSDFCH
;
A
#
# COMPACT_ATOMS: atom_id res chain seq x y z
N MET A 1 3.90 -10.24 11.78
CA MET A 1 4.22 -8.80 11.79
C MET A 1 4.04 -8.26 13.18
N GLY A 2 4.79 -7.23 13.56
CA GLY A 2 4.66 -6.57 14.85
C GLY A 2 3.65 -5.42 14.81
N GLN A 3 3.87 -4.40 15.65
CA GLN A 3 3.07 -3.18 15.74
C GLN A 3 3.43 -2.11 14.68
N ASN A 4 3.85 -2.56 13.50
CA ASN A 4 4.36 -1.70 12.42
C ASN A 4 3.65 -2.02 11.09
N CYS A 5 3.55 -1.01 10.24
CA CYS A 5 3.27 -1.16 8.82
C CYS A 5 4.54 -1.60 8.08
N ALA A 6 4.34 -2.28 6.96
CA ALA A 6 5.43 -2.76 6.11
C ALA A 6 5.25 -2.33 4.66
N LEU A 7 6.38 -2.22 3.97
CA LEU A 7 6.48 -1.82 2.58
C LEU A 7 6.97 -2.99 1.73
N THR A 8 6.45 -3.10 0.51
CA THR A 8 6.94 -4.05 -0.48
C THR A 8 8.40 -3.79 -0.86
N CYS A 9 9.10 -4.84 -1.30
CA CYS A 9 10.38 -4.73 -2.01
C CYS A 9 10.26 -4.96 -3.52
N ALA A 10 9.04 -5.21 -4.02
CA ALA A 10 8.77 -5.38 -5.44
C ALA A 10 8.65 -4.04 -6.15
N GLU A 11 8.97 -4.03 -7.44
CA GLU A 11 8.78 -2.87 -8.33
C GLU A 11 7.42 -2.92 -9.07
N ILE A 12 6.85 -4.12 -9.16
CA ILE A 12 5.65 -4.42 -9.95
C ILE A 12 4.76 -5.40 -9.18
N TYR A 13 3.47 -5.11 -9.13
CA TYR A 13 2.43 -6.07 -8.75
C TYR A 13 1.68 -6.55 -9.99
N GLN A 14 1.62 -7.86 -10.18
CA GLN A 14 0.94 -8.47 -11.33
C GLN A 14 -0.56 -8.60 -11.06
N THR A 15 -1.37 -8.36 -12.09
CA THR A 15 -2.81 -8.67 -12.07
C THR A 15 -3.19 -9.41 -13.35
N PRO A 16 -4.34 -10.10 -13.40
CA PRO A 16 -4.83 -10.72 -14.63
C PRO A 16 -5.10 -9.74 -15.79
N PHE A 17 -5.20 -8.43 -15.52
CA PHE A 17 -5.47 -7.41 -16.53
C PHE A 17 -4.17 -6.79 -17.07
N TYR A 18 -3.39 -6.16 -16.20
CA TYR A 18 -2.09 -5.56 -16.51
C TYR A 18 -1.26 -5.40 -15.22
N ASN A 19 0.02 -5.07 -15.40
CA ASN A 19 0.96 -4.86 -14.29
C ASN A 19 0.77 -3.49 -13.65
N LEU A 20 0.70 -3.44 -12.32
CA LEU A 20 0.66 -2.20 -11.54
C LEU A 20 2.07 -1.85 -11.09
N HIS A 21 2.51 -0.63 -11.43
CA HIS A 21 3.84 -0.15 -11.10
C HIS A 21 3.84 0.53 -9.73
N ILE A 22 4.84 0.20 -8.91
CA ILE A 22 5.02 0.84 -7.61
C ILE A 22 5.55 2.27 -7.79
N ASP A 23 5.11 3.19 -6.94
CA ASP A 23 5.72 4.51 -6.81
C ASP A 23 6.94 4.42 -5.88
N GLU A 24 8.11 4.18 -6.48
CA GLU A 24 9.37 4.06 -5.75
C GLU A 24 9.77 5.34 -5.02
N ALA A 25 9.40 6.52 -5.52
CA ALA A 25 9.74 7.79 -4.89
C ALA A 25 8.99 7.92 -3.55
N THR A 26 7.67 7.70 -3.57
CA THR A 26 6.87 7.67 -2.34
C THR A 26 7.31 6.55 -1.41
N LEU A 27 7.61 5.36 -1.93
CA LEU A 27 8.09 4.24 -1.11
C LEU A 27 9.42 4.57 -0.40
N HIS A 28 10.34 5.22 -1.10
CA HIS A 28 11.61 5.69 -0.54
C HIS A 28 11.39 6.74 0.56
N GLU A 29 10.51 7.71 0.35
CA GLU A 29 10.14 8.68 1.39
C GLU A 29 9.57 8.00 2.64
N LEU A 30 8.67 7.03 2.46
CA LEU A 30 8.10 6.28 3.57
C LEU A 30 9.18 5.47 4.31
N ARG A 31 10.10 4.80 3.60
CA ARG A 31 11.26 4.12 4.22
C ARG A 31 12.11 5.08 5.07
N HIS A 32 12.37 6.29 4.59
CA HIS A 32 13.18 7.29 5.32
C HIS A 32 12.55 7.81 6.60
N THR A 33 11.25 7.61 6.82
CA THR A 33 10.62 7.91 8.12
C THR A 33 11.15 7.03 9.24
N GLY A 34 11.72 5.85 8.92
CA GLY A 34 12.15 4.85 9.91
C GLY A 34 11.00 4.12 10.60
N GLU A 35 9.75 4.41 10.22
CA GLU A 35 8.57 3.83 10.87
C GLU A 35 8.10 2.52 10.24
N PHE A 36 8.62 2.16 9.06
CA PHE A 36 8.19 0.99 8.31
C PHE A 36 9.23 -0.13 8.35
N CYS A 37 8.78 -1.38 8.29
CA CYS A 37 9.65 -2.52 8.01
C CYS A 37 9.53 -2.97 6.55
N GLU A 38 10.50 -3.76 6.09
CA GLU A 38 10.46 -4.33 4.73
C GLU A 38 9.82 -5.71 4.72
N LEU A 39 9.00 -5.94 3.70
CA LEU A 39 8.47 -7.24 3.37
C LEU A 39 9.49 -8.04 2.56
N SER A 40 9.75 -9.27 3.00
CA SER A 40 10.33 -10.27 2.10
C SER A 40 9.32 -10.59 0.98
N LEU A 41 9.78 -10.76 -0.26
CA LEU A 41 8.91 -11.07 -1.41
C LEU A 41 7.92 -12.21 -1.12
N LYS A 42 8.38 -13.29 -0.49
CA LYS A 42 7.52 -14.41 -0.10
C LYS A 42 6.33 -14.00 0.77
N ARG A 43 6.55 -13.12 1.76
CA ARG A 43 5.47 -12.64 2.63
C ARG A 43 4.51 -11.70 1.93
N ASP A 44 5.01 -11.01 0.91
CA ASP A 44 4.22 -10.14 0.06
C ASP A 44 3.26 -10.98 -0.79
N GLU A 45 3.77 -12.04 -1.42
CA GLU A 45 2.99 -13.01 -2.20
C GLU A 45 2.01 -13.84 -1.35
N ASP A 46 2.36 -14.13 -0.09
CA ASP A 46 1.49 -14.85 0.85
C ASP A 46 0.36 -13.95 1.42
N GLU A 47 0.35 -12.64 1.16
CA GLU A 47 -0.63 -11.69 1.72
C GLU A 47 -1.80 -11.40 0.75
N HIS A 48 -3.01 -11.78 1.16
CA HIS A 48 -4.18 -11.68 0.28
C HIS A 48 -5.02 -10.41 0.48
N SER A 49 -4.88 -9.68 1.60
CA SER A 49 -5.70 -8.50 1.90
C SER A 49 -5.51 -7.36 0.90
N LEU A 50 -4.28 -7.23 0.36
CA LEU A 50 -3.93 -6.29 -0.70
C LEU A 50 -4.22 -6.87 -2.08
N GLU A 51 -3.85 -8.14 -2.32
CA GLU A 51 -4.04 -8.83 -3.60
C GLU A 51 -5.49 -8.73 -4.09
N MET A 52 -6.46 -8.88 -3.19
CA MET A 52 -7.88 -8.81 -3.53
C MET A 52 -8.34 -7.46 -4.09
N GLN A 53 -7.63 -6.38 -3.77
CA GLN A 53 -7.98 -5.04 -4.24
C GLN A 53 -7.42 -4.76 -5.65
N LEU A 54 -6.34 -5.43 -6.04
CA LEU A 54 -5.58 -5.11 -7.25
C LEU A 54 -6.36 -5.30 -8.55
N PRO A 55 -7.11 -6.40 -8.77
CA PRO A 55 -7.88 -6.58 -10.00
C PRO A 55 -8.98 -5.52 -10.15
N TYR A 56 -9.62 -5.14 -9.04
CA TYR A 56 -10.67 -4.12 -9.07
C TYR A 56 -10.09 -2.74 -9.40
N LEU A 57 -8.98 -2.37 -8.75
CA LEU A 57 -8.24 -1.15 -9.05
C LEU A 57 -7.80 -1.11 -10.52
N ALA A 58 -7.17 -2.18 -11.00
CA ALA A 58 -6.71 -2.29 -12.38
C ALA A 58 -7.88 -2.08 -13.36
N LYS A 59 -9.04 -2.69 -13.08
CA LYS A 59 -10.20 -2.56 -13.96
C LYS A 59 -10.80 -1.15 -13.97
N VAL A 60 -10.94 -0.51 -12.81
CA VAL A 60 -11.49 0.85 -12.72
C VAL A 60 -10.56 1.86 -13.40
N MET A 61 -9.24 1.66 -13.29
CA MET A 61 -8.23 2.57 -13.82
C MET A 61 -7.73 2.20 -15.22
N GLU A 62 -8.37 1.27 -15.93
CA GLU A 62 -7.92 0.71 -17.22
C GLU A 62 -7.61 1.79 -18.28
N GLN A 63 -8.41 2.87 -18.35
CA GLN A 63 -8.18 3.99 -19.28
C GLN A 63 -6.96 4.86 -18.93
N TYR A 64 -6.43 4.69 -17.71
CA TYR A 64 -5.34 5.46 -17.14
C TYR A 64 -4.14 4.57 -16.78
N GLN A 65 -4.06 3.32 -17.28
CA GLN A 65 -3.06 2.32 -16.86
C GLN A 65 -1.60 2.83 -16.82
N ASP A 66 -1.21 3.74 -17.73
CA ASP A 66 0.14 4.31 -17.81
C ASP A 66 0.31 5.65 -17.05
N LYS A 67 -0.72 6.08 -16.30
CA LYS A 67 -0.80 7.42 -15.69
C LYS A 67 -0.93 7.40 -14.16
N PHE A 68 -0.92 6.23 -13.53
CA PHE A 68 -0.93 6.13 -12.08
C PHE A 68 0.11 5.11 -11.60
N ARG A 69 0.41 5.20 -10.30
CA ARG A 69 1.28 4.27 -9.57
C ARG A 69 0.57 3.86 -8.29
N ILE A 70 1.02 2.75 -7.68
CA ILE A 70 0.47 2.27 -6.41
C ILE A 70 1.53 2.27 -5.31
N VAL A 71 1.07 2.39 -4.06
CA VAL A 71 1.91 2.29 -2.86
C VAL A 71 1.26 1.27 -1.92
N PRO A 72 1.57 -0.03 -2.06
CA PRO A 72 1.02 -1.07 -1.19
C PRO A 72 1.68 -0.97 0.19
N ILE A 73 0.84 -0.89 1.22
CA ILE A 73 1.25 -0.80 2.62
C ILE A 73 0.50 -1.87 3.39
N LEU A 74 1.22 -2.84 3.93
CA LEU A 74 0.63 -3.85 4.79
C LEU A 74 0.60 -3.33 6.23
N VAL A 75 -0.60 -3.16 6.79
CA VAL A 75 -0.81 -2.62 8.13
C VAL A 75 -0.83 -3.76 9.14
N GLY A 76 0.11 -3.76 10.09
CA GLY A 76 0.15 -4.72 11.19
C GLY A 76 -0.89 -4.42 12.28
N SER A 77 -0.80 -5.12 13.41
CA SER A 77 -1.65 -4.86 14.57
C SER A 77 -1.12 -3.64 15.34
N LEU A 78 -1.58 -2.46 14.94
CA LEU A 78 -1.20 -1.19 15.56
C LEU A 78 -1.94 -0.97 16.88
N ASN A 79 -1.31 -0.25 17.80
CA ASN A 79 -1.99 0.35 18.95
C ASN A 79 -2.33 1.83 18.64
N PRO A 80 -3.17 2.50 19.46
CA PRO A 80 -3.58 3.88 19.21
C PRO A 80 -2.42 4.87 19.05
N GLU A 81 -1.32 4.66 19.78
CA GLU A 81 -0.13 5.51 19.68
C GLU A 81 0.54 5.36 18.31
N ARG A 82 0.67 4.14 17.80
CA ARG A 82 1.23 3.84 16.46
C ARG A 82 0.29 4.31 15.36
N GLU A 83 -1.02 4.13 15.51
CA GLU A 83 -2.04 4.66 14.58
C GLU A 83 -1.90 6.18 14.43
N ALA A 84 -1.71 6.92 15.53
CA ALA A 84 -1.50 8.36 15.49
C ALA A 84 -0.20 8.76 14.78
N VAL A 85 0.87 7.95 14.87
CA VAL A 85 2.13 8.17 14.14
C VAL A 85 1.91 7.99 12.64
N TYR A 86 1.33 6.87 12.20
CA TYR A 86 1.08 6.63 10.78
C TYR A 86 0.06 7.62 10.22
N GLY A 87 -0.98 7.98 10.98
CA GLY A 87 -1.93 9.01 10.59
C GLY A 87 -1.26 10.34 10.26
N LYS A 88 -0.26 10.77 11.06
CA LYS A 88 0.53 11.98 10.78
C LYS A 88 1.39 11.84 9.52
N ILE A 89 1.99 10.67 9.30
CA ILE A 89 2.79 10.40 8.10
C ILE A 89 1.92 10.46 6.84
N PHE A 90 0.75 9.81 6.87
CA PHE A 90 -0.16 9.75 5.73
C PHE A 90 -0.97 11.01 5.50
N ALA A 91 -1.13 11.88 6.51
CA ALA A 91 -1.92 13.10 6.42
C ALA A 91 -1.54 13.99 5.23
N ARG A 92 -0.23 14.13 4.93
CA ARG A 92 0.23 14.94 3.79
C ARG A 92 -0.15 14.35 2.44
N TYR A 93 -0.11 13.03 2.31
CA TYR A 93 -0.49 12.32 1.09
C TYR A 93 -2.01 12.31 0.92
N LEU A 94 -2.76 12.19 2.02
CA LEU A 94 -4.22 12.23 2.02
C LEU A 94 -4.77 13.62 1.67
N ALA A 95 -4.04 14.69 2.00
CA ALA A 95 -4.42 16.06 1.68
C ALA A 95 -4.24 16.42 0.20
N ASP A 96 -3.47 15.61 -0.56
CA ASP A 96 -3.23 15.83 -1.98
C ASP A 96 -4.38 15.22 -2.82
N PRO A 97 -5.10 16.04 -3.62
CA PRO A 97 -6.21 15.56 -4.44
C PRO A 97 -5.79 14.61 -5.56
N GLU A 98 -4.50 14.50 -5.89
CA GLU A 98 -4.00 13.54 -6.89
C GLU A 98 -3.86 12.12 -6.32
N ASN A 99 -3.97 11.96 -4.99
CA ASN A 99 -3.84 10.68 -4.31
C ASN A 99 -5.20 10.05 -3.99
N LEU A 100 -5.23 8.71 -3.99
CA LEU A 100 -6.36 7.90 -3.57
C LEU A 100 -5.92 6.89 -2.50
N PHE A 101 -6.63 6.87 -1.37
CA PHE A 101 -6.43 5.88 -0.33
C PHE A 101 -7.50 4.79 -0.42
N ILE A 102 -7.07 3.55 -0.62
CA ILE A 102 -7.93 2.36 -0.58
C ILE A 102 -7.64 1.63 0.72
N ILE A 103 -8.62 1.58 1.62
CA ILE A 103 -8.50 0.91 2.92
C ILE A 103 -9.21 -0.44 2.82
N SER A 104 -8.43 -1.52 2.86
CA SER A 104 -8.94 -2.89 2.82
C SER A 104 -9.40 -3.31 4.23
N SER A 105 -10.69 -3.59 4.40
CA SER A 105 -11.26 -4.10 5.65
C SER A 105 -12.52 -4.90 5.38
N ASP A 106 -12.65 -6.03 6.06
CA ASP A 106 -13.93 -6.70 6.25
C ASP A 106 -14.64 -6.17 7.51
N PHE A 107 -15.91 -6.50 7.70
CA PHE A 107 -16.70 -6.15 8.88
C PHE A 107 -16.86 -7.36 9.81
N CYS A 108 -18.08 -7.78 10.14
CA CYS A 108 -18.30 -8.92 11.04
C CYS A 108 -18.09 -10.26 10.33
N HIS A 109 -17.53 -11.23 11.06
CA HIS A 109 -17.35 -12.63 10.64
C HIS A 109 -18.17 -13.58 11.52
#